data_AF-A0A455SX90-F1
#
_entry.id   AF-A0A455SX90-F1
#
_cell.length_a   1.000
_cell.length_b   1.000
_cell.length_c   1.000
_cell.angle_alpha   90.00
_cell.angle_beta   90.00
_cell.angle_gamma   90.00
#
_symmetry.space_group_name_H-M   'P 1'
#
loop_
_entity.id
_entity.type
_entity.pdbx_description
1 polymer ?
#
loop_
_entity_poly.entity_id
_entity_poly.type
_entity_poly.pdbx_seq_one_letter_code
_entity_poly.pdbx_strand_id
1 'polypeptide(L)'
;MPETATRLHVDPWDPEEALSGAARLMKKYVDTYHGDFAKALAAYNAGPGATEHAIATFGADWLAHLPTETQHYLQRILRNEYEA
;
A
#
# COMPACT_ATOMS: atom_id res chain seq x y z
N MET A 1 -6.74 6.21 -6.72
CA MET A 1 -7.48 6.94 -5.66
C MET A 1 -7.31 8.44 -5.90
N PRO A 2 -8.39 9.23 -6.03
CA PRO A 2 -8.31 10.67 -6.32
C PRO A 2 -7.43 11.45 -5.34
N GLU A 3 -7.59 11.20 -4.04
CA GLU A 3 -6.79 11.84 -2.99
C GLU A 3 -5.28 11.53 -3.13
N THR A 4 -4.94 10.33 -3.58
CA THR A 4 -3.54 9.95 -3.81
C THR A 4 -2.95 10.72 -4.99
N ALA A 5 -3.71 10.88 -6.08
CA ALA A 5 -3.28 11.65 -7.23
C ALA A 5 -3.04 13.13 -6.86
N THR A 6 -3.93 13.72 -6.06
CA THR A 6 -3.75 15.08 -5.52
C THR A 6 -2.45 15.19 -4.71
N ARG A 7 -2.19 14.27 -3.78
CA ARG A 7 -0.95 14.31 -2.97
C ARG A 7 0.32 14.15 -3.81
N LEU A 8 0.25 13.35 -4.86
CA LEU A 8 1.38 13.10 -5.76
C LEU A 8 1.53 14.16 -6.85
N HIS A 9 0.56 15.08 -6.99
CA HIS A 9 0.51 16.08 -8.06
C HIS A 9 0.62 15.45 -9.45
N VAL A 10 -0.14 14.36 -9.67
CA VAL A 10 -0.19 13.63 -10.95
C VAL A 10 -1.60 13.66 -11.52
N ASP A 11 -1.72 13.68 -12.85
CA ASP A 11 -2.96 13.36 -13.54
C ASP A 11 -3.17 11.84 -13.54
N PRO A 12 -4.20 11.30 -12.85
CA PRO A 12 -4.45 9.87 -12.84
C PRO A 12 -4.95 9.32 -14.19
N TRP A 13 -5.32 10.19 -15.14
CA TRP A 13 -5.76 9.83 -16.48
C TRP A 13 -4.63 9.86 -17.51
N ASP A 14 -3.48 10.44 -17.16
CA ASP A 14 -2.24 10.27 -17.91
C ASP A 14 -1.52 8.99 -17.42
N PRO A 15 -1.35 7.97 -18.29
CA PRO A 15 -0.77 6.69 -17.88
C PRO A 15 0.69 6.79 -17.43
N GLU A 16 1.48 7.72 -17.99
CA GLU A 16 2.88 7.90 -17.62
C GLU A 16 3.00 8.56 -16.25
N GLU A 17 2.22 9.62 -16.01
CA GLU A 17 2.18 10.28 -14.70
C GLU A 17 1.63 9.36 -13.61
N ALA A 18 0.56 8.63 -13.90
CA ALA A 18 -0.03 7.68 -12.97
C ALA A 18 0.95 6.57 -12.58
N LEU A 19 1.67 5.98 -13.56
CA LEU A 19 2.64 4.92 -13.30
C LEU A 19 3.83 5.44 -12.48
N SER A 20 4.41 6.58 -12.88
CA SER A 20 5.54 7.20 -12.19
C SER A 20 5.17 7.60 -10.76
N GLY A 21 3.99 8.20 -10.57
CA GLY A 21 3.46 8.57 -9.25
C GLY A 21 3.27 7.36 -8.35
N ALA A 22 2.63 6.31 -8.85
CA ALA A 22 2.43 5.07 -8.11
C ALA A 22 3.76 4.41 -7.71
N ALA A 23 4.73 4.35 -8.61
CA ALA A 23 6.04 3.78 -8.34
C ALA A 23 6.81 4.57 -7.25
N ARG A 24 6.80 5.91 -7.33
CA ARG A 24 7.42 6.77 -6.31
C ARG A 24 6.76 6.59 -4.94
N LEU A 25 5.44 6.49 -4.91
CA LEU A 25 4.70 6.28 -3.67
C LEU A 25 4.99 4.91 -3.06
N MET A 26 5.00 3.85 -3.88
CA MET A 26 5.33 2.51 -3.42
C MET A 26 6.75 2.45 -2.87
N LYS A 27 7.73 3.05 -3.57
CA LYS A 27 9.10 3.16 -3.07
C LYS A 27 9.14 3.83 -1.70
N LYS A 28 8.44 4.96 -1.52
CA LYS A 28 8.36 5.64 -0.23
C LYS A 28 7.84 4.71 0.87
N TYR A 29 6.77 3.94 0.61
CA TYR A 29 6.24 3.02 1.61
C TYR A 29 7.18 1.86 1.92
N VAL A 30 7.83 1.27 0.91
CA VAL A 30 8.86 0.25 1.13
C VAL A 30 9.98 0.77 2.03
N ASP A 31 10.46 1.99 1.77
CA ASP A 31 11.48 2.64 2.60
C ASP A 31 10.95 2.90 4.03
N THR A 32 9.70 3.38 4.18
CA THR A 32 9.03 3.63 5.47
C THR A 32 8.87 2.37 6.32
N TYR A 33 8.51 1.24 5.70
CA TYR A 33 8.30 -0.02 6.40
C TYR A 33 9.52 -0.94 6.36
N HIS A 34 10.71 -0.38 6.10
CA HIS A 34 12.00 -1.09 6.17
C HIS A 34 12.06 -2.37 5.32
N GLY A 35 11.47 -2.34 4.12
CA GLY A 35 11.43 -3.49 3.21
C GLY A 35 10.28 -4.47 3.46
N ASP A 36 9.40 -4.22 4.43
CA ASP A 36 8.19 -5.03 4.64
C ASP A 36 7.13 -4.70 3.57
N PHE A 37 7.18 -5.46 2.47
CA PHE A 37 6.27 -5.28 1.34
C PHE A 37 4.79 -5.46 1.71
N ALA A 38 4.47 -6.31 2.69
CA ALA A 38 3.09 -6.48 3.14
C ALA A 38 2.55 -5.18 3.75
N LYS A 39 3.31 -4.55 4.65
CA LYS A 39 2.95 -3.24 5.22
C LYS A 39 2.92 -2.14 4.16
N ALA A 40 3.86 -2.15 3.21
CA ALA A 40 3.87 -1.16 2.12
C ALA A 40 2.63 -1.26 1.22
N LEU A 41 2.24 -2.47 0.83
CA LEU A 41 1.03 -2.73 0.05
C LEU A 41 -0.24 -2.36 0.82
N ALA A 42 -0.28 -2.66 2.13
CA ALA A 42 -1.37 -2.25 2.99
C ALA A 42 -1.51 -0.72 3.05
N ALA A 43 -0.41 0.01 3.25
CA ALA A 43 -0.42 1.47 3.25
C ALA A 43 -0.82 2.07 1.90
N TYR A 44 -0.45 1.41 0.80
CA TYR A 44 -0.87 1.82 -0.53
C TYR A 44 -2.38 1.65 -0.74
N ASN A 45 -2.99 0.58 -0.22
CA ASN A 45 -4.41 0.26 -0.44
C ASN A 45 -5.35 0.86 0.63
N ALA A 46 -5.06 0.66 1.92
CA ALA A 46 -5.86 1.17 3.04
C ALA A 46 -5.47 2.58 3.50
N GLY A 47 -4.33 3.08 3.02
CA GLY A 47 -3.73 4.32 3.49
C GLY A 47 -2.73 4.10 4.64
N PRO A 48 -1.71 4.95 4.76
CA PRO A 48 -0.65 4.79 5.75
C PRO A 48 -1.17 4.98 7.17
N GLY A 49 -2.12 5.90 7.41
CA GLY A 49 -2.66 6.14 8.76
C GLY A 49 -3.42 4.93 9.32
N ALA A 50 -4.25 4.27 8.50
CA ALA A 50 -4.94 3.04 8.91
C ALA A 50 -3.95 1.90 9.19
N THR A 51 -2.92 1.78 8.34
CA THR A 51 -1.87 0.77 8.46
C THR A 51 -1.02 0.97 9.71
N GLU A 52 -0.56 2.19 9.95
CA GLU A 52 0.21 2.57 11.14
C GLU A 52 -0.58 2.37 12.42
N HIS A 53 -1.87 2.77 12.43
CA HIS A 53 -2.75 2.53 13.56
C HIS A 53 -2.88 1.04 13.87
N ALA A 54 -3.15 0.22 12.84
CA ALA A 54 -3.28 -1.23 13.02
C ALA A 54 -1.98 -1.87 13.56
N ILE A 55 -0.82 -1.49 13.02
CA ILE A 55 0.48 -1.98 13.49
C ILE A 55 0.73 -1.58 14.94
N ALA A 56 0.49 -0.31 15.28
CA ALA A 56 0.76 0.21 16.62
C ALA A 56 -0.18 -0.39 17.68
N THR A 57 -1.44 -0.67 17.33
CA THR A 57 -2.44 -1.18 18.27
C THR A 57 -2.42 -2.69 18.39
N PHE A 58 -2.24 -3.43 17.29
CA PHE A 58 -2.43 -4.89 17.27
C PHE A 58 -1.12 -5.67 17.05
N GLY A 59 0.00 -4.99 16.82
CA GLY A 59 1.31 -5.61 16.71
C GLY A 59 1.36 -6.65 15.60
N ALA A 60 1.56 -7.92 15.94
CA ALA A 60 1.64 -9.01 14.97
C ALA A 60 0.30 -9.30 14.25
N ASP A 61 -0.84 -8.96 14.86
CA ASP A 61 -2.17 -9.26 14.32
C ASP A 61 -2.74 -8.12 13.45
N TRP A 62 -1.93 -7.11 13.14
CA TRP A 62 -2.34 -5.89 12.42
C TRP A 62 -3.14 -6.15 11.14
N LEU A 63 -2.82 -7.22 10.40
CA LEU A 63 -3.48 -7.53 9.13
C LEU A 63 -4.97 -7.85 9.30
N ALA A 64 -5.33 -8.58 10.36
CA ALA A 64 -6.72 -8.95 10.64
C ALA A 64 -7.61 -7.73 10.94
N HIS A 65 -6.99 -6.62 11.34
CA HIS A 65 -7.65 -5.37 11.72
C HIS A 65 -7.72 -4.32 10.61
N LEU A 66 -7.24 -4.65 9.40
CA LEU A 66 -7.44 -3.83 8.21
C LEU A 66 -8.74 -4.22 7.47
N PRO A 67 -9.27 -3.35 6.59
CA PRO A 67 -10.44 -3.68 5.77
C PRO A 67 -10.25 -5.01 5.03
N THR A 68 -11.33 -5.79 4.93
CA THR A 68 -11.30 -7.10 4.23
C THR A 68 -10.82 -6.97 2.78
N GLU A 69 -11.14 -5.86 2.11
CA GLU A 69 -10.61 -5.54 0.78
C GLU A 69 -9.08 -5.53 0.77
N THR A 70 -8.45 -4.87 1.75
CA THR A 70 -7.00 -4.79 1.88
C THR A 70 -6.38 -6.15 2.16
N GLN A 71 -7.00 -6.96 3.01
CA GLN A 71 -6.54 -8.33 3.27
C GLN A 71 -6.52 -9.15 1.97
N HIS A 72 -7.60 -9.09 1.18
CA HIS A 72 -7.66 -9.76 -0.13
C HIS A 72 -6.68 -9.16 -1.15
N TYR A 73 -6.46 -7.84 -1.12
CA TYR A 73 -5.48 -7.16 -1.98
C TYR A 73 -4.07 -7.69 -1.72
N LEU A 74 -3.64 -7.79 -0.46
CA LEU A 74 -2.35 -8.36 -0.09
C LEU A 74 -2.25 -9.82 -0.52
N GLN A 75 -3.28 -10.63 -0.25
CA GLN A 75 -3.31 -12.02 -0.66
C GLN A 75 -3.14 -12.17 -2.18
N ARG A 76 -3.79 -11.34 -2.99
CA ARG A 76 -3.68 -11.39 -4.46
C ARG A 76 -2.29 -11.06 -4.98
N ILE A 77 -1.60 -10.10 -4.36
CA ILE A 77 -0.28 -9.65 -4.83
C ILE A 77 0.82 -10.57 -4.30
N LEU A 78 0.84 -10.81 -2.99
CA LEU A 78 1.90 -11.59 -2.35
C LEU A 78 1.83 -13.08 -2.69
N ARG A 79 0.65 -13.62 -3.01
CA ARG A 79 0.55 -15.00 -3.52
C ARG A 79 1.26 -15.17 -4.86
N ASN A 80 1.26 -14.15 -5.71
CA ASN A 80 1.93 -14.20 -7.01
C ASN A 80 3.46 -14.14 -6.90
N GLU A 81 4.02 -13.70 -5.76
CA GLU A 81 5.46 -13.64 -5.55
C GLU A 81 6.09 -15.01 -5.20
N TYR A 82 5.27 -16.02 -4.89
CA TYR A 82 5.74 -17.38 -4.54
C TYR A 82 5.44 -18.47 -5.60
N GLU A 83 4.84 -18.10 -6.74
CA GLU A 83 4.55 -19.03 -7.85
C GLU A 83 5.41 -18.75 -9.12
N ALA A 84 6.45 -17.90 -9.02
CA ALA A 84 7.35 -17.54 -10.13
C ALA A 84 8.80 -18.04 -9.94
#